data_AF-D3LAX3-F1
#
_entry.id   AF-D3LAX3-F1
#
_cell.length_a   1.000
_cell.length_b   1.000
_cell.length_c   1.000
_cell.angle_alpha   90.00
_cell.angle_beta   90.00
_cell.angle_gamma   90.00
#
_symmetry.space_group_name_H-M   'P 1'
#
loop_
_entity.id
_entity.type
_entity.pdbx_description
1 polymer ?
#
loop_
_entity_poly.entity_id
_entity_poly.type
_entity_poly.pdbx_seq_one_letter_code
_entity_poly.pdbx_strand_id
1 'polypeptide(L)'
;MFLKKGKKKLYKSGKNWVAALLLSAAVLSFYSAGLNQQTASATTSSQTKAVSYDKITNKQTVNYSAYVNENNRNDGLYSAPALTDVASMTSTGSAKSLNGHLVTVSEIDTTKRASTGVSYQYAKITDNNKSYWVDLRALNDSAQITSTQTVNFQAYINGNTRNDGLYSAPALTTSSSLTPLAYSKSLNKKSVMVSEIDTTKRA
;
A
#
# COMPACT_ATOMS: atom_id res chain seq x y z
N MET A 1 -20.50 5.13 62.58
CA MET A 1 -21.48 5.95 61.83
C MET A 1 -21.33 5.61 60.35
N PHE A 2 -22.37 5.07 59.73
CA PHE A 2 -22.32 4.35 58.45
C PHE A 2 -22.13 5.30 57.25
N LEU A 3 -21.10 5.06 56.42
CA LEU A 3 -21.01 5.70 55.09
C LEU A 3 -22.06 5.09 54.16
N LYS A 4 -23.09 5.88 53.84
CA LYS A 4 -24.13 5.53 52.87
C LYS A 4 -23.53 5.60 51.46
N LYS A 5 -23.13 4.46 50.90
CA LYS A 5 -22.69 4.36 49.49
C LYS A 5 -23.83 4.79 48.57
N GLY A 6 -23.67 5.92 47.88
CA GLY A 6 -24.59 6.38 46.85
C GLY A 6 -24.61 5.39 45.67
N LYS A 7 -25.80 4.86 45.36
CA LYS A 7 -25.98 3.98 44.20
C LYS A 7 -25.93 4.83 42.92
N LYS A 8 -24.93 4.60 42.06
CA LYS A 8 -24.91 5.13 40.70
C LYS A 8 -26.05 4.47 39.91
N LYS A 9 -27.07 5.24 39.52
CA LYS A 9 -28.04 4.79 38.50
C LYS A 9 -27.47 5.12 37.13
N LEU A 10 -27.38 4.09 36.29
CA LEU A 10 -26.91 4.16 34.92
C LEU A 10 -28.14 4.07 34.02
N TYR A 11 -28.25 4.96 33.03
CA TYR A 11 -29.31 4.90 32.04
C TYR A 11 -28.73 4.56 30.67
N LYS A 12 -29.42 3.69 29.95
CA LYS A 12 -28.98 3.17 28.65
C LYS A 12 -29.64 3.97 27.53
N SER A 13 -28.83 4.62 26.71
CA SER A 13 -29.23 5.06 25.36
C SER A 13 -28.13 4.62 24.40
N GLY A 14 -28.41 3.58 23.62
CA GLY A 14 -27.47 3.04 22.63
C GLY A 14 -26.19 2.39 23.19
N LYS A 15 -25.19 2.17 22.32
CA LYS A 15 -23.97 1.38 22.59
C LYS A 15 -22.85 2.12 23.35
N ASN A 16 -23.04 3.37 23.76
CA ASN A 16 -21.99 4.16 24.42
C ASN A 16 -22.45 4.70 25.78
N TRP A 17 -21.56 4.65 26.78
CA TRP A 17 -21.81 5.13 28.14
C TRP A 17 -21.41 6.60 28.27
N VAL A 18 -22.34 7.48 28.65
CA VAL A 18 -22.07 8.89 28.97
C VAL A 18 -22.28 9.15 30.47
N ALA A 19 -21.31 9.79 31.12
CA ALA A 19 -21.44 10.24 32.50
C ALA A 19 -21.85 11.72 32.52
N ALA A 20 -23.10 12.01 32.90
CA ALA A 20 -23.55 13.37 33.16
C ALA A 20 -23.40 13.67 34.67
N LEU A 21 -22.58 14.66 35.01
CA LEU A 21 -22.45 15.17 36.38
C LEU A 21 -23.43 16.33 36.55
N LEU A 22 -24.54 16.09 37.25
CA LEU A 22 -25.43 17.14 37.74
C LEU A 22 -24.85 17.71 39.03
N LEU A 23 -24.33 18.93 39.01
CA LEU A 23 -24.10 19.70 40.23
C LEU A 23 -25.41 20.35 40.67
N SER A 24 -25.89 19.99 41.85
CA SER A 24 -26.97 20.69 42.54
C SER A 24 -26.46 22.01 43.10
N ALA A 25 -27.11 23.11 42.76
CA ALA A 25 -26.85 24.42 43.34
C ALA A 25 -27.33 24.45 44.81
N ALA A 26 -26.40 24.72 45.73
CA ALA A 26 -26.72 25.23 47.06
C ALA A 26 -26.36 26.72 47.08
N VAL A 27 -27.36 27.55 47.39
CA VAL A 27 -27.25 29.01 47.47
C VAL A 27 -26.49 29.39 48.73
N LEU A 28 -25.38 30.11 48.57
CA LEU A 28 -24.75 30.90 49.63
C LEU A 28 -24.68 32.34 49.14
N SER A 29 -25.59 33.16 49.65
CA SER A 29 -25.68 34.59 49.40
C SER A 29 -24.60 35.32 50.18
N PHE A 30 -23.77 36.09 49.46
CA PHE A 30 -23.07 37.24 50.02
C PHE A 30 -23.17 38.43 49.06
N TYR A 31 -23.22 39.59 49.70
CA TYR A 31 -23.46 40.94 49.19
C TYR A 31 -22.71 41.31 47.89
N SER A 32 -23.37 42.17 47.12
CA SER A 32 -22.95 42.81 45.87
C SER A 32 -21.69 43.67 46.00
N ALA A 33 -20.70 43.45 45.12
CA ALA A 33 -19.73 44.47 44.71
C ALA A 33 -19.21 44.16 43.29
N GLY A 34 -19.38 45.12 42.37
CA GLY A 34 -18.61 45.29 41.13
C GLY A 34 -18.65 44.16 40.10
N LEU A 35 -19.50 44.32 39.07
CA LEU A 35 -19.35 43.62 37.79
C LEU A 35 -18.05 44.05 37.13
N ASN A 36 -16.97 43.31 37.34
CA ASN A 36 -15.86 43.28 36.41
C ASN A 36 -15.97 41.93 35.67
N GLN A 37 -16.47 41.98 34.44
CA GLN A 37 -16.53 40.80 33.57
C GLN A 37 -15.11 40.45 33.16
N GLN A 38 -14.39 39.74 34.02
CA GLN A 38 -13.25 38.96 33.61
C GLN A 38 -13.82 37.71 32.92
N THR A 39 -13.99 37.81 31.60
CA THR A 39 -14.19 36.65 30.75
C THR A 39 -13.02 35.70 31.01
N ALA A 40 -13.23 34.68 31.82
CA ALA A 40 -12.33 33.56 31.91
C ALA A 40 -12.37 32.87 30.54
N SER A 41 -11.45 33.26 29.66
CA SER A 41 -11.11 32.49 28.48
C SER A 41 -10.61 31.15 28.98
N ALA A 42 -11.44 30.12 28.92
CA ALA A 42 -11.00 28.76 28.99
C ALA A 42 -10.10 28.53 27.78
N THR A 43 -8.81 28.81 27.93
CA THR A 43 -7.78 28.28 27.05
C THR A 43 -7.73 26.79 27.33
N THR A 44 -8.61 26.04 26.68
CA THR A 44 -8.37 24.63 26.43
C THR A 44 -7.05 24.59 25.67
N SER A 45 -5.98 24.25 26.38
CA SER A 45 -4.73 23.81 25.78
C SER A 45 -5.03 22.50 25.06
N SER A 46 -5.63 22.62 23.87
CA SER A 46 -5.67 21.57 22.88
C SER A 46 -4.22 21.28 22.55
N GLN A 47 -3.69 20.24 23.19
CA GLN A 47 -2.37 19.71 22.90
C GLN A 47 -2.42 19.20 21.46
N THR A 48 -2.13 20.07 20.50
CA THR A 48 -2.00 19.71 19.09
C THR A 48 -0.77 18.83 19.00
N LYS A 49 -0.98 17.51 18.98
CA LYS A 49 0.08 16.55 18.69
C LYS A 49 0.66 16.92 17.32
N ALA A 50 1.89 17.45 17.31
CA ALA A 50 2.58 17.77 16.08
C ALA A 50 2.71 16.48 15.26
N VAL A 51 2.12 16.45 14.06
CA VAL A 51 2.31 15.35 13.11
C VAL A 51 3.70 15.49 12.53
N SER A 52 4.54 14.48 12.72
CA SER A 52 5.87 14.43 12.13
C SER A 52 5.79 13.56 10.88
N TYR A 53 6.03 14.18 9.73
CA TYR A 53 6.07 13.49 8.44
C TYR A 53 7.45 12.87 8.20
N ASP A 54 7.44 11.73 7.50
CA ASP A 54 8.66 11.13 6.97
C ASP A 54 9.26 12.06 5.91
N LYS A 55 10.59 12.12 5.84
CA LYS A 55 11.29 13.00 4.88
C LYS A 55 11.69 12.23 3.64
N ILE A 56 11.44 12.78 2.45
CA ILE A 56 12.07 12.28 1.22
C ILE A 56 13.53 12.73 1.22
N THR A 57 14.44 11.76 1.12
CA THR A 57 15.89 11.97 1.19
C THR A 57 16.59 11.79 -0.15
N ASN A 58 15.97 11.06 -1.07
CA ASN A 58 16.44 10.88 -2.43
C ASN A 58 15.25 10.65 -3.37
N LYS A 59 15.37 11.10 -4.62
CA LYS A 59 14.42 10.87 -5.71
C LYS A 59 15.18 10.37 -6.92
N GLN A 60 14.73 9.29 -7.52
CA GLN A 60 15.35 8.70 -8.71
C GLN A 60 14.30 8.54 -9.81
N THR A 61 14.49 9.22 -10.93
CA THR A 61 13.69 8.97 -12.14
C THR A 61 14.13 7.68 -12.80
N VAL A 62 13.17 6.83 -13.15
CA VAL A 62 13.39 5.53 -13.79
C VAL A 62 12.35 5.32 -14.89
N ASN A 63 12.54 4.33 -15.75
CA ASN A 63 11.52 3.95 -16.72
C ASN A 63 11.67 2.46 -17.04
N TYR A 64 10.93 1.62 -16.35
CA TYR A 64 10.89 0.18 -16.59
C TYR A 64 9.53 -0.40 -16.22
N SER A 65 9.24 -1.60 -16.69
CA SER A 65 8.03 -2.33 -16.29
C SER A 65 8.32 -3.33 -15.18
N ALA A 66 7.36 -3.51 -14.29
CA ALA A 66 7.43 -4.45 -13.18
C ALA A 66 6.07 -5.06 -12.93
N TYR A 67 6.04 -6.17 -12.20
CA TYR A 67 4.80 -6.75 -11.72
C TYR A 67 4.60 -6.45 -10.25
N VAL A 68 3.37 -6.12 -9.88
CA VAL A 68 2.99 -6.05 -8.47
C VAL A 68 2.86 -7.47 -7.92
N ASN A 69 3.54 -7.76 -6.81
CA ASN A 69 3.58 -9.06 -6.14
C ASN A 69 3.25 -8.92 -4.65
N GLU A 70 1.99 -9.20 -4.34
CA GLU A 70 1.41 -9.10 -2.99
C GLU A 70 1.11 -10.47 -2.37
N ASN A 71 1.64 -11.55 -2.95
CA ASN A 71 1.32 -12.93 -2.52
C ASN A 71 1.66 -13.19 -1.05
N ASN A 72 2.76 -12.60 -0.56
CA ASN A 72 3.21 -12.68 0.84
C ASN A 72 3.33 -11.30 1.50
N ARG A 73 2.62 -10.30 0.95
CA ARG A 73 2.69 -8.91 1.37
C ARG A 73 1.29 -8.32 1.53
N ASN A 74 1.22 -7.12 2.08
CA ASN A 74 -0.04 -6.40 2.26
C ASN A 74 0.24 -4.90 2.25
N ASP A 75 0.81 -4.43 1.14
CA ASP A 75 1.19 -3.05 0.98
C ASP A 75 0.00 -2.15 0.65
N GLY A 76 0.15 -0.88 1.02
CA GLY A 76 -0.79 0.18 0.69
C GLY A 76 -0.42 0.86 -0.63
N LEU A 77 -1.43 1.35 -1.34
CA LEU A 77 -1.28 2.31 -2.44
C LEU A 77 -1.49 3.72 -1.88
N TYR A 78 -0.62 4.67 -2.21
CA TYR A 78 -0.64 6.03 -1.68
C TYR A 78 -0.58 7.09 -2.79
N SER A 79 -1.00 8.32 -2.49
CA SER A 79 -0.91 9.47 -3.42
C SER A 79 0.50 10.09 -3.51
N ALA A 80 1.31 9.88 -2.48
CA ALA A 80 2.73 10.24 -2.35
C ALA A 80 3.44 9.09 -1.58
N PRO A 81 4.79 9.04 -1.48
CA PRO A 81 5.44 8.06 -0.60
C PRO A 81 4.82 8.10 0.81
N ALA A 82 4.59 6.93 1.41
CA ALA A 82 3.78 6.86 2.63
C ALA A 82 4.33 7.75 3.76
N LEU A 83 3.42 8.39 4.51
CA LEU A 83 3.71 9.26 5.66
C LEU A 83 4.51 10.54 5.34
N THR A 84 4.69 10.91 4.07
CA THR A 84 5.48 12.11 3.70
C THR A 84 4.67 13.40 3.65
N ASP A 85 3.34 13.29 3.59
CA ASP A 85 2.41 14.42 3.65
C ASP A 85 1.08 14.01 4.28
N VAL A 86 0.14 14.96 4.41
CA VAL A 86 -1.19 14.72 4.99
C VAL A 86 -2.01 13.70 4.19
N ALA A 87 -1.86 13.66 2.86
CA ALA A 87 -2.65 12.80 1.99
C ALA A 87 -2.16 11.34 1.99
N SER A 88 -0.87 11.14 2.23
CA SER A 88 -0.20 9.83 2.30
C SER A 88 -0.11 9.26 3.73
N MET A 89 -0.75 9.91 4.72
CA MET A 89 -0.94 9.34 6.07
C MET A 89 -1.81 8.09 6.05
N THR A 90 -2.70 7.98 5.07
CA THR A 90 -3.59 6.84 4.89
C THR A 90 -3.46 6.32 3.46
N SER A 91 -3.51 5.01 3.32
CA SER A 91 -3.54 4.34 2.02
C SER A 91 -4.81 4.69 1.25
N THR A 92 -4.70 4.99 -0.04
CA THR A 92 -5.84 5.16 -0.96
C THR A 92 -6.43 3.83 -1.41
N GLY A 93 -5.72 2.73 -1.19
CA GLY A 93 -6.16 1.36 -1.53
C GLY A 93 -5.16 0.30 -1.07
N SER A 94 -5.44 -0.98 -1.33
CA SER A 94 -4.47 -2.06 -1.10
C SER A 94 -3.78 -2.43 -2.40
N ALA A 95 -2.46 -2.63 -2.39
CA ALA A 95 -1.72 -3.09 -3.55
C ALA A 95 -2.18 -4.47 -4.05
N LYS A 96 -2.86 -5.26 -3.19
CA LYS A 96 -3.46 -6.56 -3.57
C LYS A 96 -4.44 -6.45 -4.73
N SER A 97 -5.11 -5.31 -4.92
CA SER A 97 -6.00 -5.10 -6.06
C SER A 97 -5.27 -5.05 -7.40
N LEU A 98 -3.94 -4.88 -7.37
CA LEU A 98 -3.07 -4.85 -8.54
C LEU A 98 -2.18 -6.11 -8.64
N ASN A 99 -2.38 -7.12 -7.78
CA ASN A 99 -1.49 -8.29 -7.76
C ASN A 99 -1.43 -8.98 -9.14
N GLY A 100 -0.23 -9.19 -9.67
CA GLY A 100 0.03 -9.74 -10.99
C GLY A 100 -0.14 -8.76 -12.16
N HIS A 101 -0.52 -7.51 -11.91
CA HIS A 101 -0.58 -6.48 -12.95
C HIS A 101 0.83 -6.08 -13.38
N LEU A 102 1.03 -5.95 -14.69
CA LEU A 102 2.20 -5.31 -15.27
C LEU A 102 2.01 -3.79 -15.21
N VAL A 103 2.90 -3.09 -14.52
CA VAL A 103 2.85 -1.65 -14.31
C VAL A 103 4.12 -0.98 -14.82
N THR A 104 4.03 0.32 -15.15
CA THR A 104 5.21 1.13 -15.46
C THR A 104 5.71 1.81 -14.19
N VAL A 105 7.00 1.71 -13.90
CA VAL A 105 7.68 2.40 -12.81
C VAL A 105 8.38 3.63 -13.36
N SER A 106 8.09 4.80 -12.79
CA SER A 106 8.59 6.10 -13.29
C SER A 106 9.49 6.85 -12.31
N GLU A 107 9.39 6.53 -11.02
CA GLU A 107 10.13 7.22 -9.95
C GLU A 107 10.32 6.27 -8.77
N ILE A 108 11.47 6.36 -8.09
CA ILE A 108 11.75 5.69 -6.82
C ILE A 108 12.20 6.77 -5.83
N ASP A 109 11.46 6.91 -4.74
CA ASP A 109 11.78 7.84 -3.65
C ASP A 109 12.25 7.07 -2.42
N THR A 110 13.37 7.51 -1.84
CA THR A 110 13.83 7.03 -0.54
C THR A 110 13.33 7.96 0.55
N THR A 111 12.51 7.46 1.47
CA THR A 111 12.05 8.19 2.64
C THR A 111 12.86 7.82 3.87
N LYS A 112 12.89 8.71 4.88
CA LYS A 112 13.45 8.45 6.19
C LYS A 112 12.38 8.66 7.24
N ARG A 113 12.11 7.60 8.01
CA ARG A 113 11.06 7.57 9.00
C ARG A 113 11.32 8.52 10.14
N ALA A 114 10.39 9.43 10.44
CA ALA A 114 10.60 10.43 11.46
C ALA A 114 10.74 9.83 12.87
N SER A 115 10.00 8.75 13.14
CA SER A 115 9.97 8.10 14.47
C SER A 115 11.16 7.19 14.76
N THR A 116 11.76 6.57 13.74
CA THR A 116 12.80 5.54 13.91
C THR A 116 14.10 5.84 13.17
N GLY A 117 14.10 6.80 12.25
CA GLY A 117 15.22 7.08 11.36
C GLY A 117 15.49 6.03 10.29
N VAL A 118 14.67 4.97 10.19
CA VAL A 118 14.80 3.90 9.19
C VAL A 118 14.41 4.40 7.80
N SER A 119 15.16 3.99 6.78
CA SER A 119 14.85 4.34 5.38
C SER A 119 13.96 3.31 4.70
N TYR A 120 13.08 3.79 3.83
CA TYR A 120 12.18 2.99 3.00
C TYR A 120 12.22 3.50 1.57
N GLN A 121 11.92 2.65 0.60
CA GLN A 121 11.82 3.04 -0.81
C GLN A 121 10.40 2.82 -1.31
N TYR A 122 9.87 3.83 -1.98
CA TYR A 122 8.55 3.79 -2.61
C TYR A 122 8.71 4.02 -4.11
N ALA A 123 7.99 3.24 -4.90
CA ALA A 123 7.96 3.34 -6.35
C ALA A 123 6.67 4.01 -6.81
N LYS A 124 6.78 4.97 -7.72
CA LYS A 124 5.64 5.52 -8.45
C LYS A 124 5.31 4.64 -9.64
N ILE A 125 4.22 3.89 -9.50
CA ILE A 125 3.71 2.97 -10.51
C ILE A 125 2.53 3.58 -11.26
N THR A 126 2.38 3.23 -12.53
CA THR A 126 1.20 3.53 -13.34
C THR A 126 0.56 2.25 -13.84
N ASP A 127 -0.70 2.05 -13.52
CA ASP A 127 -1.58 0.98 -14.00
C ASP A 127 -2.82 1.62 -14.64
N ASN A 128 -3.11 1.29 -15.91
CA ASN A 128 -4.31 1.79 -16.61
C ASN A 128 -4.53 3.32 -16.49
N ASN A 129 -3.48 4.12 -16.73
CA ASN A 129 -3.47 5.58 -16.62
C ASN A 129 -3.71 6.14 -15.19
N LYS A 130 -3.69 5.30 -14.15
CA LYS A 130 -3.73 5.74 -12.75
C LYS A 130 -2.37 5.52 -12.10
N SER A 131 -1.90 6.52 -11.37
CA SER A 131 -0.61 6.45 -10.67
C SER A 131 -0.79 6.25 -9.17
N TYR A 132 0.08 5.45 -8.59
CA TYR A 132 0.14 5.17 -7.15
C TYR A 132 1.59 5.13 -6.68
N TRP A 133 1.79 5.35 -5.38
CA TRP A 133 3.02 5.02 -4.69
C TRP A 133 2.83 3.73 -3.88
N VAL A 134 3.77 2.81 -4.00
CA VAL A 134 3.77 1.54 -3.28
C VAL A 134 5.19 1.26 -2.77
N ASP A 135 5.33 0.48 -1.69
CA ASP A 135 6.65 0.01 -1.24
C ASP A 135 7.36 -0.70 -2.40
N LEU A 136 8.61 -0.34 -2.68
CA LEU A 136 9.36 -0.89 -3.83
C LEU A 136 9.43 -2.42 -3.80
N ARG A 137 9.39 -3.04 -2.60
CA ARG A 137 9.43 -4.50 -2.43
C ARG A 137 8.14 -5.20 -2.82
N ALA A 138 7.08 -4.45 -3.12
CA ALA A 138 5.87 -4.96 -3.75
C ALA A 138 6.08 -5.23 -5.26
N LEU A 139 7.23 -4.89 -5.82
CA LEU A 139 7.51 -5.02 -7.25
C LEU A 139 8.51 -6.14 -7.53
N ASN A 140 8.22 -6.95 -8.53
CA ASN A 140 9.15 -7.92 -9.13
C ASN A 140 9.49 -7.52 -10.57
N ASP A 141 10.69 -7.84 -11.05
CA ASP A 141 11.10 -7.53 -12.41
C ASP A 141 10.15 -8.13 -13.47
N SER A 142 9.97 -7.39 -14.56
CA SER A 142 9.44 -7.94 -15.81
C SER A 142 10.56 -8.19 -16.82
N ALA A 143 10.25 -9.01 -17.80
CA ALA A 143 11.02 -9.14 -19.02
C ALA A 143 10.42 -8.23 -20.11
N GLN A 144 11.28 -7.73 -21.00
CA GLN A 144 10.91 -7.01 -22.21
C GLN A 144 11.31 -7.82 -23.43
N ILE A 145 10.46 -7.86 -24.45
CA ILE A 145 10.82 -8.44 -25.75
C ILE A 145 11.74 -7.44 -26.46
N THR A 146 12.93 -7.91 -26.83
CA THR A 146 13.98 -7.11 -27.47
C THR A 146 14.13 -7.40 -28.96
N SER A 147 13.64 -8.56 -29.41
CA SER A 147 13.61 -8.96 -30.80
C SER A 147 12.54 -10.02 -31.00
N THR A 148 11.89 -9.97 -32.15
CA THR A 148 10.91 -10.97 -32.62
C THR A 148 11.33 -11.42 -34.01
N GLN A 149 11.28 -12.73 -34.25
CA GLN A 149 11.57 -13.33 -35.55
C GLN A 149 10.44 -14.28 -35.94
N THR A 150 9.81 -14.04 -37.08
CA THR A 150 8.88 -15.00 -37.68
C THR A 150 9.66 -16.10 -38.37
N VAL A 151 9.34 -17.35 -38.06
CA VAL A 151 10.01 -18.55 -38.57
C VAL A 151 8.97 -19.58 -39.01
N ASN A 152 9.40 -20.64 -39.69
CA ASN A 152 8.50 -21.73 -40.07
C ASN A 152 9.28 -23.04 -40.19
N PHE A 153 9.44 -23.75 -39.07
CA PHE A 153 10.11 -25.05 -39.06
C PHE A 153 9.49 -25.99 -38.02
N GLN A 154 9.71 -27.29 -38.21
CA GLN A 154 9.30 -28.31 -37.24
C GLN A 154 10.38 -28.51 -36.17
N ALA A 155 9.95 -28.67 -34.93
CA ALA A 155 10.80 -29.05 -33.80
C ALA A 155 10.09 -30.09 -32.94
N TYR A 156 10.82 -30.74 -32.04
CA TYR A 156 10.24 -31.58 -31.01
C TYR A 156 10.51 -30.99 -29.63
N ILE A 157 9.53 -31.11 -28.73
CA ILE A 157 9.70 -30.69 -27.34
C ILE A 157 10.53 -31.74 -26.60
N ASN A 158 11.71 -31.37 -26.09
CA ASN A 158 12.52 -32.24 -25.24
C ASN A 158 12.29 -31.93 -23.75
N GLY A 159 11.38 -32.64 -23.11
CA GLY A 159 11.08 -32.54 -21.68
C GLY A 159 11.89 -33.51 -20.80
N ASN A 160 12.82 -34.28 -21.36
CA ASN A 160 13.57 -35.28 -20.59
C ASN A 160 14.63 -34.65 -19.68
N THR A 161 15.31 -33.61 -20.17
CA THR A 161 16.44 -32.96 -19.48
C THR A 161 16.00 -31.72 -18.71
N ARG A 162 14.88 -31.11 -19.08
CA ARG A 162 14.37 -29.86 -18.50
C ARG A 162 12.86 -29.93 -18.30
N ASN A 163 12.39 -29.32 -17.21
CA ASN A 163 10.98 -29.14 -16.91
C ASN A 163 10.59 -27.67 -17.06
N ASP A 164 10.70 -27.17 -18.29
CA ASP A 164 10.46 -25.75 -18.59
C ASP A 164 8.96 -25.46 -18.63
N GLY A 165 8.59 -24.23 -18.23
CA GLY A 165 7.21 -23.77 -18.30
C GLY A 165 6.76 -23.49 -19.74
N LEU A 166 5.50 -23.79 -20.03
CA LEU A 166 4.80 -23.42 -21.26
C LEU A 166 3.89 -22.24 -20.95
N TYR A 167 4.08 -21.12 -21.64
CA TYR A 167 3.44 -19.84 -21.33
C TYR A 167 2.56 -19.36 -22.49
N SER A 168 1.61 -18.46 -22.19
CA SER A 168 0.73 -17.85 -23.20
C SER A 168 1.39 -16.74 -24.04
N ALA A 169 2.52 -16.24 -23.57
CA ALA A 169 3.41 -15.26 -24.19
C ALA A 169 4.83 -15.54 -23.65
N PRO A 170 5.91 -14.88 -24.15
CA PRO A 170 7.23 -15.04 -23.55
C PRO A 170 7.19 -14.83 -22.03
N ALA A 171 7.95 -15.64 -21.28
CA ALA A 171 7.85 -15.65 -19.83
C ALA A 171 8.13 -14.26 -19.23
N LEU A 172 7.30 -13.84 -18.28
CA LEU A 172 7.42 -12.56 -17.58
C LEU A 172 7.30 -11.31 -18.47
N THR A 173 6.69 -11.38 -19.65
CA THR A 173 6.44 -10.19 -20.50
C THR A 173 5.01 -9.65 -20.42
N THR A 174 4.04 -10.46 -19.99
CA THR A 174 2.64 -10.05 -19.79
C THR A 174 2.10 -10.60 -18.47
N SER A 175 0.95 -10.11 -18.00
CA SER A 175 0.31 -10.66 -16.79
C SER A 175 -0.06 -12.14 -16.94
N SER A 176 -0.36 -12.59 -18.17
CA SER A 176 -0.73 -13.98 -18.46
C SER A 176 0.47 -14.93 -18.64
N SER A 177 1.70 -14.41 -18.65
CA SER A 177 2.95 -15.19 -18.73
C SER A 177 3.76 -15.16 -17.43
N LEU A 178 3.14 -14.77 -16.31
CA LEU A 178 3.73 -14.84 -14.97
C LEU A 178 3.90 -16.27 -14.46
N THR A 179 2.90 -17.11 -14.75
CA THR A 179 2.90 -18.52 -14.39
C THR A 179 2.75 -19.37 -15.65
N PRO A 180 3.40 -20.54 -15.68
CA PRO A 180 3.23 -21.44 -16.81
C PRO A 180 1.83 -22.08 -16.79
N LEU A 181 1.24 -22.24 -17.98
CA LEU A 181 0.00 -22.97 -18.20
C LEU A 181 0.19 -24.49 -18.03
N ALA A 182 1.39 -24.98 -18.36
CA ALA A 182 1.79 -26.37 -18.27
C ALA A 182 3.32 -26.47 -18.25
N TYR A 183 3.85 -27.69 -18.20
CA TYR A 183 5.29 -27.92 -18.25
C TYR A 183 5.66 -28.81 -19.45
N SER A 184 6.86 -28.60 -20.00
CA SER A 184 7.37 -29.29 -21.19
C SER A 184 7.30 -30.82 -21.11
N LYS A 185 7.37 -31.40 -19.89
CA LYS A 185 7.22 -32.85 -19.66
C LYS A 185 5.89 -33.42 -20.17
N SER A 186 4.79 -32.66 -20.12
CA SER A 186 3.47 -33.15 -20.58
C SER A 186 3.38 -33.29 -22.10
N LEU A 187 4.27 -32.63 -22.84
CA LEU A 187 4.35 -32.66 -24.30
C LEU A 187 5.66 -33.28 -24.80
N ASN A 188 6.37 -34.03 -23.95
CA ASN A 188 7.67 -34.59 -24.27
C ASN A 188 7.61 -35.44 -25.56
N LYS A 189 8.59 -35.22 -26.45
CA LYS A 189 8.73 -35.84 -27.78
C LYS A 189 7.61 -35.53 -28.77
N LYS A 190 6.69 -34.60 -28.48
CA LYS A 190 5.72 -34.14 -29.47
C LYS A 190 6.40 -33.25 -30.50
N SER A 191 6.11 -33.51 -31.78
CA SER A 191 6.47 -32.61 -32.88
C SER A 191 5.52 -31.41 -32.91
N VAL A 192 6.07 -30.23 -33.17
CA VAL A 192 5.35 -28.95 -33.21
C VAL A 192 5.90 -28.09 -34.35
N MET A 193 5.07 -27.18 -34.84
CA MET A 193 5.49 -26.10 -35.72
C MET A 193 5.94 -24.92 -34.86
N VAL A 194 7.13 -24.39 -35.15
CA VAL A 194 7.62 -23.13 -34.57
C VAL A 194 7.37 -22.02 -35.58
N SER A 195 6.56 -21.04 -35.18
CA SER A 195 6.18 -19.90 -36.02
C SER A 195 6.88 -18.60 -35.62
N GLU A 196 7.39 -18.52 -34.40
CA GLU A 196 7.96 -17.29 -33.84
C GLU A 196 9.04 -17.60 -32.80
N ILE A 197 10.05 -16.73 -32.74
CA ILE A 197 11.08 -16.73 -31.70
C ILE A 197 11.22 -15.30 -31.16
N ASP A 198 10.95 -15.14 -29.88
CA ASP A 198 11.18 -13.89 -29.14
C ASP A 198 12.42 -14.00 -28.26
N THR A 199 13.22 -12.93 -28.26
CA THR A 199 14.34 -12.75 -27.32
C THR A 199 13.95 -11.75 -26.25
N THR A 200 14.07 -12.13 -24.98
CA THR A 200 13.70 -11.26 -23.86
C THR A 200 14.91 -10.82 -23.04
N LYS A 201 14.78 -9.65 -22.41
CA LYS A 201 15.75 -9.12 -21.43
C LYS A 201 15.00 -8.71 -20.15
N ARG A 202 15.53 -9.12 -19.00
CA ARG A 202 15.04 -8.66 -17.69
C ARG A 202 15.74 -7.36 -17.31
N ALA A 203 14.97 -6.44 -16.72
CA ALA A 203 15.49 -5.19 -16.18
C ALA A 203 16.37 -5.45 -14.95
#